data_AF-A0A8H3EE43-F1
#
_entry.id   AF-A0A8H3EE43-F1
#
_cell.length_a   1.000
_cell.length_b   1.000
_cell.length_c   1.000
_cell.angle_alpha   90.00
_cell.angle_beta   90.00
_cell.angle_gamma   90.00
#
_symmetry.space_group_name_H-M   'P 1'
#
loop_
_entity.id
_entity.type
_entity.pdbx_description
1 polymer ?
#
loop_
_entity_poly.entity_id
_entity_poly.type
_entity_poly.pdbx_seq_one_letter_code
_entity_poly.pdbx_strand_id
1 'polypeptide(L)'
;MSPRIEIDIESIAFDAQSLRLYVTMHQVFRIWAIPYFSASVTLTTVLQLVAKPYPTPHHPNRHDVYFIQSQNDLYQVNEWIKFASPLGILSLFIFAWQLIATGLCVLGAITFWPVSWIEQNVIGGNRERGFKEVVKG
;
A
#
# COMPACT_ATOMS: atom_id res chain seq x y z
N MET A 1 27.57 10.54 -9.13
CA MET A 1 27.19 11.39 -7.99
C MET A 1 26.19 10.63 -7.15
N SER A 2 26.46 10.35 -5.88
CA SER A 2 25.51 9.66 -4.99
C SER A 2 24.34 10.59 -4.64
N PRO A 3 23.08 10.12 -4.58
CA PRO A 3 21.96 10.90 -4.06
C PRO A 3 22.26 11.41 -2.65
N ARG A 4 21.93 12.67 -2.36
CA ARG A 4 21.94 13.19 -0.99
C ARG A 4 20.69 12.67 -0.29
N ILE A 5 20.86 11.96 0.82
CA ILE A 5 19.77 11.40 1.62
C ILE A 5 19.81 12.10 2.98
N GLU A 6 18.75 12.84 3.29
CA GLU A 6 18.48 13.40 4.62
C GLU A 6 17.41 12.51 5.27
N ILE A 7 17.70 11.98 6.46
CA ILE A 7 16.85 11.03 7.18
C ILE A 7 16.54 11.62 8.56
N ASP A 8 15.27 11.74 8.88
CA ASP A 8 14.78 12.09 10.21
C ASP A 8 13.95 10.93 10.77
N ILE A 9 14.22 10.52 12.01
CA ILE A 9 13.46 9.44 12.66
C ILE A 9 12.25 10.06 13.35
N GLU A 10 11.05 9.67 12.93
CA GLU A 10 9.79 10.20 13.48
C GLU A 10 9.31 9.37 14.67
N SER A 11 9.37 8.04 14.56
CA SER A 11 8.91 7.15 15.62
C SER A 11 9.63 5.82 15.62
N ILE A 12 9.71 5.24 16.82
CA ILE A 12 10.29 3.93 17.06
C ILE A 12 9.32 3.16 17.95
N ALA A 13 8.98 1.94 17.55
CA ALA A 13 8.25 1.00 18.39
C ALA A 13 9.01 -0.33 18.44
N PHE A 14 9.32 -0.80 19.65
CA PHE A 14 10.03 -2.07 19.85
C PHE A 14 9.06 -3.12 20.39
N ASP A 15 8.91 -4.21 19.64
CA ASP A 15 8.25 -5.43 20.08
C ASP A 15 9.29 -6.42 20.61
N ALA A 16 9.36 -6.52 21.94
CA ALA A 16 10.29 -7.42 22.62
C ALA A 16 9.93 -8.90 22.45
N GLN A 17 8.66 -9.26 22.21
CA GLN A 17 8.25 -10.66 22.10
C GLN A 17 8.70 -11.25 20.77
N SER A 18 8.57 -10.49 19.68
CA SER A 18 9.00 -10.93 18.34
C SER A 18 10.36 -10.40 17.91
N LEU A 19 11.03 -9.62 18.77
CA LEU A 19 12.30 -8.93 18.49
C LEU A 19 12.22 -8.10 17.21
N ARG A 20 11.17 -7.29 17.07
CA ARG A 20 10.98 -6.41 15.92
C ARG A 20 11.07 -4.96 16.33
N LEU A 21 11.81 -4.20 15.54
CA LEU A 21 11.90 -2.76 15.68
C LEU A 21 11.22 -2.11 14.48
N TYR A 22 10.10 -1.44 14.74
CA TYR A 22 9.40 -0.62 13.77
C TYR A 22 10.01 0.77 13.84
N VAL A 23 10.56 1.23 12.72
CA VAL A 23 11.16 2.57 12.62
C VAL A 23 10.44 3.30 11.50
N THR A 24 9.80 4.41 11.86
CA THR A 24 9.23 5.34 10.90
C THR A 24 10.21 6.48 10.71
N MET A 25 10.59 6.74 9.47
CA MET A 25 11.53 7.79 9.12
C MET A 25 11.01 8.63 7.95
N HIS A 26 11.30 9.91 8.00
CA HIS A 26 11.09 10.83 6.91
C HIS A 26 12.38 10.95 6.10
N GLN A 27 12.28 10.78 4.78
CA GLN A 27 13.40 10.89 3.87
C GLN A 27 13.08 11.89 2.76
N VAL A 28 14.03 12.79 2.49
CA VAL A 28 13.97 13.67 1.31
C VAL A 28 14.88 13.10 0.22
N PHE A 29 14.29 12.66 -0.89
CA PHE A 29 15.03 12.12 -2.03
C PHE A 29 15.17 13.17 -3.14
N ARG A 30 16.41 13.43 -3.56
CA ARG A 30 16.75 14.33 -4.67
C ARG A 30 17.43 13.53 -5.78
N ILE A 31 16.80 13.48 -6.96
CA ILE A 31 17.32 12.77 -8.13
C ILE A 31 18.23 13.71 -8.91
N TRP A 32 19.51 13.33 -9.07
CA TRP A 32 20.51 14.16 -9.75
C TRP A 32 20.13 14.54 -11.19
N ALA A 33 19.36 13.69 -11.87
CA ALA A 33 18.98 13.86 -13.27
C ALA A 33 17.85 14.89 -13.50
N ILE A 34 17.17 15.33 -12.43
CA ILE A 34 16.02 16.23 -12.54
C ILE A 34 16.27 17.44 -11.62
N PRO A 35 16.70 18.58 -12.18
CA PRO A 35 16.92 19.78 -11.38
C PRO A 35 15.60 20.22 -10.71
N TYR A 36 15.69 20.68 -9.47
CA TYR A 36 14.56 21.14 -8.62
C TYR A 36 13.58 20.05 -8.16
N PHE A 37 13.79 18.77 -8.49
CA PHE A 37 12.95 17.69 -7.98
C PHE A 37 13.36 17.28 -6.55
N SER A 38 12.38 17.30 -5.65
CA SER A 38 12.50 16.84 -4.27
C SER A 38 11.26 16.03 -3.92
N ALA A 39 11.44 14.76 -3.58
CA ALA A 39 10.37 13.90 -3.10
C ALA A 39 10.53 13.71 -1.59
N SER A 40 9.59 14.26 -0.82
CA SER A 40 9.46 13.98 0.61
C SER A 40 8.67 12.69 0.77
N VAL A 41 9.28 11.67 1.36
CA VAL A 41 8.66 10.36 1.56
C VAL A 41 8.80 9.89 2.99
N THR A 42 7.72 9.35 3.53
CA THR A 42 7.72 8.66 4.82
C THR A 42 7.90 7.17 4.56
N LEU A 43 8.93 6.59 5.16
CA LEU A 43 9.26 5.17 5.08
C LEU A 43 9.06 4.54 6.45
N THR A 44 8.26 3.47 6.51
CA THR A 44 8.22 2.60 7.68
C THR A 44 9.03 1.35 7.38
N THR A 45 10.05 1.07 8.18
CA THR A 45 10.84 -0.14 8.07
C THR A 45 10.65 -1.02 9.29
N VAL A 46 10.56 -2.33 9.07
CA VAL A 46 10.51 -3.35 10.12
C VAL A 46 11.86 -4.06 10.14
N LEU A 47 12.62 -3.82 11.22
CA LEU A 47 13.89 -4.48 11.45
C LEU A 47 13.65 -5.72 12.32
N GLN A 48 14.00 -6.89 11.80
CA GLN A 48 14.07 -8.10 12.60
C GLN A 48 15.39 -8.09 13.35
N LEU A 49 15.34 -8.20 14.67
CA LEU A 49 16.50 -8.21 15.54
C LEU A 49 16.85 -9.63 16.00
N VAL A 50 18.14 -9.86 16.24
CA VAL A 50 18.66 -11.07 16.89
C VAL A 50 19.58 -10.66 18.03
N ALA A 51 19.30 -11.16 19.23
CA ALA A 51 20.19 -10.99 20.37
C ALA A 51 21.40 -11.92 20.20
N LYS A 52 22.61 -11.37 20.23
CA LYS A 52 23.83 -12.17 20.28
C LYS A 52 24.69 -11.73 21.47
N PRO A 53 25.32 -12.67 22.18
CA PRO A 53 26.30 -12.33 23.20
C PRO A 53 27.44 -11.59 22.53
N TYR A 54 27.69 -10.33 22.92
CA TYR A 54 28.83 -9.59 22.43
C TYR A 54 29.99 -9.76 23.40
N PRO A 55 31.09 -10.43 23.01
CA PRO A 55 32.25 -10.60 23.89
C PRO A 55 33.01 -9.27 23.96
N THR A 56 32.71 -8.45 24.98
CA THR A 56 33.55 -7.30 25.35
C THR A 56 34.74 -7.79 26.19
N PRO A 57 35.99 -7.52 25.78
CA PRO A 57 37.18 -7.92 26.54
C PRO A 57 37.29 -7.31 27.95
N HIS A 58 36.51 -6.28 28.26
CA HIS A 58 36.64 -5.48 29.49
C HIS A 58 35.37 -5.40 30.35
N HIS A 59 34.28 -6.10 30.01
CA HIS A 59 33.08 -6.15 30.85
C HIS A 59 32.53 -7.58 30.98
N PRO A 60 32.76 -8.27 32.12
CA PRO A 60 32.30 -9.64 32.33
C PRO A 60 30.78 -9.75 32.52
N ASN A 61 30.07 -8.64 32.74
CA ASN A 61 28.61 -8.58 32.63
C ASN A 61 28.23 -8.48 31.15
N ARG A 62 28.00 -9.64 30.53
CA ARG A 62 27.42 -9.78 29.19
C ARG A 62 26.15 -8.93 29.09
N HIS A 63 26.20 -7.91 28.24
CA HIS A 63 24.99 -7.33 27.67
C HIS A 63 24.79 -7.96 26.31
N ASP A 64 23.62 -8.56 26.09
CA ASP A 64 23.23 -9.03 24.77
C ASP A 64 23.04 -7.81 23.86
N VAL A 65 23.73 -7.81 22.72
CA VAL A 65 23.59 -6.75 21.71
C VAL A 65 22.59 -7.24 20.68
N TYR A 66 21.62 -6.39 20.35
CA TYR A 66 20.67 -6.65 19.29
C TYR A 66 21.30 -6.29 17.94
N PHE A 67 21.47 -7.30 17.09
CA PHE A 67 21.92 -7.12 15.72
C PHE A 67 20.70 -7.10 14.78
N ILE A 68 20.78 -6.31 13.72
CA ILE A 68 19.79 -6.32 12.65
C ILE A 68 20.00 -7.59 11.83
N GLN A 69 19.04 -8.51 11.87
CA GLN A 69 19.05 -9.76 11.11
C GLN A 69 18.48 -9.53 9.71
N SER A 70 17.36 -8.82 9.60
CA SER A 70 16.74 -8.49 8.33
C SER A 70 16.00 -7.16 8.42
N GLN A 71 15.74 -6.57 7.25
CA GLN A 71 15.04 -5.30 7.09
C GLN A 71 13.93 -5.52 6.07
N ASN A 72 12.72 -5.08 6.41
CA ASN A 72 11.57 -5.08 5.51
C ASN A 72 11.01 -3.67 5.37
N ASP A 73 11.13 -3.10 4.18
CA ASP A 73 10.75 -1.71 3.90
C ASP A 73 9.31 -1.66 3.37
N LEU A 74 8.42 -1.07 4.16
CA LEU A 74 7.00 -0.95 3.84
C LEU A 74 6.75 0.34 3.05
N TYR A 75 6.80 0.22 1.72
CA TYR A 75 6.39 1.31 0.83
C TYR A 75 4.87 1.38 0.71
N GLN A 76 4.30 2.58 0.87
CA GLN A 76 2.90 2.81 0.51
C GLN A 76 2.76 2.83 -1.01
N VAL A 77 1.83 2.02 -1.54
CA VAL A 77 1.60 1.87 -2.98
C VAL A 77 1.14 3.16 -3.67
N ASN A 78 0.74 4.18 -2.92
CA ASN A 78 0.39 5.47 -3.51
C ASN A 78 1.62 6.35 -3.79
N GLU A 79 2.76 6.04 -3.17
CA GLU A 79 3.98 6.86 -3.26
C GLU A 79 4.86 6.47 -4.46
N TRP A 80 4.79 5.23 -4.98
CA TRP A 80 5.60 4.82 -6.15
C TRP A 80 5.27 5.62 -7.42
N ILE A 81 4.03 6.09 -7.57
CA ILE A 81 3.62 6.91 -8.72
C ILE A 81 4.35 8.26 -8.73
N LYS A 82 4.65 8.83 -7.56
CA LYS A 82 5.43 10.08 -7.45
C LYS A 82 6.87 9.89 -7.92
N PHE A 83 7.43 8.69 -7.75
CA PHE A 83 8.76 8.35 -8.27
C PHE A 83 8.76 8.11 -9.78
N ALA A 84 7.66 7.58 -10.35
CA ALA A 84 7.53 7.35 -11.79
C ALA A 84 7.22 8.63 -12.58
N SER A 85 6.62 9.66 -11.95
CA SER A 85 6.27 10.91 -12.62
C SER A 85 6.66 12.14 -11.80
N PRO A 86 7.88 12.66 -12.00
CA PRO A 86 8.35 13.85 -11.30
C PRO A 86 7.53 15.12 -11.59
N LEU A 87 6.72 15.11 -12.65
CA LEU A 87 5.88 16.23 -13.11
C LEU A 87 4.38 15.96 -12.96
N GLY A 88 3.97 14.83 -12.36
CA GLY A 88 2.54 14.48 -12.18
C GLY A 88 1.77 14.13 -13.47
N ILE A 89 2.45 14.03 -14.62
CA ILE A 89 1.83 13.72 -15.92
C ILE A 89 1.19 12.31 -15.90
N LEU A 90 1.83 11.32 -15.27
CA LEU A 90 1.18 10.00 -15.13
C LEU A 90 -0.07 10.08 -14.25
N SER A 91 -0.07 10.91 -13.21
CA SER A 91 -1.24 11.05 -12.35
C SER A 91 -2.44 11.62 -13.13
N LEU A 92 -2.19 12.58 -14.03
CA LEU A 92 -3.23 13.11 -14.93
C LEU A 92 -3.76 12.03 -15.89
N PHE A 93 -2.87 11.19 -16.42
CA PHE A 93 -3.26 10.08 -17.29
C PHE A 93 -4.10 9.03 -16.55
N ILE A 94 -3.70 8.64 -15.34
CA ILE A 94 -4.45 7.70 -14.49
C ILE A 94 -5.82 8.29 -14.15
N PHE A 95 -5.89 9.57 -13.77
CA PHE A 95 -7.14 10.26 -13.48
C PHE A 95 -8.07 10.30 -14.71
N ALA A 96 -7.53 10.66 -15.88
CA ALA A 96 -8.29 10.66 -17.13
C ALA A 96 -8.81 9.25 -17.47
N TRP A 97 -7.97 8.22 -17.28
CA TRP A 97 -8.37 6.83 -17.47
C TRP A 97 -9.48 6.40 -16.51
N GLN A 98 -9.40 6.78 -15.23
CA GLN A 98 -10.45 6.53 -14.23
C GLN A 98 -11.77 7.21 -14.60
N LEU A 99 -11.73 8.44 -15.11
CA LEU A 99 -12.93 9.14 -15.61
C LEU A 99 -13.55 8.42 -16.81
N ILE A 100 -12.73 7.98 -17.77
CA ILE A 100 -13.21 7.20 -18.93
C ILE A 100 -13.84 5.90 -18.46
N ALA A 101 -13.17 5.13 -17.59
CA ALA A 101 -13.68 3.87 -17.07
C ALA A 101 -15.02 4.06 -16.33
N THR A 102 -15.11 5.08 -15.47
CA THR A 102 -16.36 5.43 -14.77
C THR A 102 -17.46 5.79 -15.76
N GLY A 103 -17.15 6.59 -16.78
CA GLY A 103 -18.09 6.94 -17.84
C GLY A 103 -18.60 5.72 -18.60
N LEU A 104 -17.71 4.80 -18.97
CA LEU A 104 -18.06 3.55 -19.64
C LEU A 104 -18.92 2.64 -18.75
N CYS A 105 -18.64 2.57 -17.44
CA CYS A 105 -19.47 1.82 -16.50
C CYS A 105 -20.89 2.39 -16.39
N VAL A 106 -21.02 3.73 -16.31
CA VAL A 106 -22.33 4.38 -16.26
C VAL A 106 -23.10 4.19 -17.56
N LEU A 107 -22.44 4.40 -18.70
CA LEU A 107 -23.05 4.18 -20.01
C LEU A 107 -23.48 2.72 -20.18
N GLY A 108 -22.61 1.77 -19.80
CA GLY A 108 -22.94 0.34 -19.80
C GLY A 108 -24.15 0.04 -18.92
N ALA A 109 -24.21 0.57 -17.70
CA ALA A 109 -25.36 0.37 -16.83
C ALA A 109 -26.66 0.91 -17.44
N ILE A 110 -26.61 2.07 -18.12
CA ILE A 110 -27.76 2.65 -18.82
C ILE A 110 -28.16 1.80 -20.03
N THR A 111 -27.20 1.37 -20.86
CA THR A 111 -27.50 0.57 -22.07
C THR A 111 -28.05 -0.80 -21.72
N PHE A 112 -27.56 -1.42 -20.65
CA PHE A 112 -28.01 -2.72 -20.18
C PHE A 112 -29.16 -2.66 -19.16
N TRP A 113 -29.62 -1.47 -18.75
CA TRP A 113 -30.76 -1.31 -17.84
C TRP A 113 -32.02 -2.10 -18.26
N PRO A 114 -32.43 -2.08 -19.54
CA PRO A 114 -33.62 -2.84 -19.97
C PRO A 114 -33.45 -4.34 -19.80
N VAL A 115 -32.23 -4.87 -20.00
CA VAL A 115 -31.94 -6.30 -19.82
C VAL A 115 -32.08 -6.68 -18.34
N SER A 116 -31.50 -5.88 -17.45
CA SER A 116 -31.63 -6.07 -16.00
C SER A 116 -33.08 -5.99 -15.53
N TRP A 117 -33.88 -5.10 -16.12
CA TRP A 117 -35.31 -4.99 -15.82
C TRP A 117 -36.10 -6.24 -16.26
N ILE A 118 -35.80 -6.79 -17.45
CA ILE A 118 -36.44 -8.03 -17.93
C ILE A 118 -36.09 -9.20 -17.02
N GLU A 119 -34.82 -9.35 -16.65
CA GLU A 119 -34.37 -10.40 -15.73
C GLU A 119 -35.16 -10.35 -14.42
N GLN A 120 -35.27 -9.17 -13.81
CA GLN A 120 -35.95 -9.00 -12.53
C GLN A 120 -37.45 -9.29 -12.61
N ASN A 121 -38.14 -8.76 -13.63
CA ASN A 121 -39.61 -8.83 -13.69
C ASN A 121 -40.13 -10.10 -14.36
N VAL A 122 -39.42 -10.65 -15.34
CA VAL A 122 -39.87 -11.83 -16.10
C VAL A 122 -39.29 -13.10 -15.52
N ILE A 123 -37.97 -13.15 -15.33
CA ILE A 123 -37.27 -14.36 -14.84
C ILE A 123 -37.41 -14.48 -13.31
N GLY A 124 -37.17 -13.38 -12.58
CA GLY A 124 -37.37 -13.31 -11.13
C GLY A 124 -38.81 -13.60 -10.74
N GLY A 125 -39.78 -13.01 -11.46
CA GLY A 125 -41.20 -13.25 -11.26
C GLY A 125 -41.62 -14.71 -11.47
N ASN A 126 -41.06 -15.41 -12.47
CA ASN A 126 -41.32 -16.85 -12.67
C ASN A 126 -40.72 -17.72 -11.56
N ARG A 127 -39.54 -17.35 -11.05
CA ARG A 127 -38.85 -18.08 -9.98
C ARG A 127 -39.61 -18.01 -8.65
N GLU A 128 -40.17 -16.84 -8.32
CA GLU A 128 -41.00 -16.68 -7.13
C GLU A 128 -42.33 -17.44 -7.21
N ARG A 129 -42.97 -17.47 -8.39
CA ARG A 129 -44.20 -18.24 -8.60
C ARG A 129 -43.95 -19.74 -8.47
N GLY A 130 -42.90 -20.27 -9.10
CA GLY A 130 -42.52 -21.68 -8.98
C GLY A 130 -42.19 -22.09 -7.53
N PHE A 131 -41.50 -21.24 -6.78
CA PHE A 131 -41.23 -21.50 -5.36
C PHE A 131 -42.51 -21.55 -4.52
N LYS A 132 -43.46 -20.63 -4.75
CA LYS A 132 -44.74 -20.61 -4.03
C LYS A 132 -45.62 -21.83 -4.34
N GLU A 133 -45.51 -22.42 -5.52
CA GLU A 133 -46.23 -23.67 -5.85
C GLU A 133 -45.59 -24.89 -5.19
N VAL A 134 -44.27 -24.99 -5.15
CA VAL A 134 -43.55 -26.08 -4.46
C VAL A 134 -43.80 -26.09 -2.95
N VAL A 135 -43.95 -24.91 -2.33
CA VAL A 135 -44.20 -24.80 -0.88
C VAL A 135 -45.68 -25.06 -0.51
N LYS A 136 -46.60 -25.01 -1.48
CA LYS A 136 -48.05 -25.23 -1.26
C LYS A 136 -48.54 -26.64 -1.62
N GLY A 137 -47.74 -27.44 -2.32
CA GLY A 137 -48.00 -28.88 -2.57
C GLY A 137 -47.40 -29.76 -1.49
#